data_AF-A0A832GJS4-F1
#
_entry.id   AF-A0A832GJS4-F1
#
_cell.length_a   1.000
_cell.length_b   1.000
_cell.length_c   1.000
_cell.angle_alpha   90.00
_cell.angle_beta   90.00
_cell.angle_gamma   90.00
#
_symmetry.space_group_name_H-M   'P 1'
#
loop_
_entity.id
_entity.type
_entity.pdbx_description
1 polymer ?
#
loop_
_entity_poly.entity_id
_entity_poly.type
_entity_poly.pdbx_seq_one_letter_code
_entity_poly.pdbx_strand_id
1 'polypeptide(L)'
;DPASTYNVRACTEHPILENNRVREMLALMQIADGEEDAALRVEAGRLLLESHASYSDRLDLGAPETDEIVKLVLAEGPENGLYGGRITGGGSGGTVCVLCDLERSEAALTRVLAEYEKRTGLVPRLIAGTSPGALQFRVRHLGALQDGAAQA
;
A
#
# COMPACT_ATOMS: atom_id res chain seq x y z
N ASP A 1 20.55 -19.99 15.54
CA ASP A 1 21.04 -20.12 16.91
C ASP A 1 20.12 -21.08 17.65
N PRO A 2 20.62 -22.19 18.23
CA PRO A 2 19.81 -23.15 18.99
C PRO A 2 19.09 -22.56 20.21
N ALA A 3 19.53 -21.42 20.74
CA ALA A 3 18.89 -20.73 21.87
C ALA A 3 17.74 -19.79 21.45
N SER A 4 17.58 -19.54 20.14
CA SER A 4 16.59 -18.62 19.62
C SER A 4 15.27 -19.35 19.31
N THR A 5 14.15 -18.75 19.71
CA THR A 5 12.81 -19.20 19.28
C THR A 5 12.43 -18.49 17.98
N TYR A 6 12.17 -19.25 16.93
CA TYR A 6 11.75 -18.72 15.63
C TYR A 6 10.24 -18.86 15.46
N ASN A 7 9.58 -17.83 14.92
CA ASN A 7 8.13 -17.86 14.63
C ASN A 7 7.84 -18.63 13.33
N VAL A 8 8.25 -19.90 13.28
CA VAL A 8 8.19 -20.73 12.06
C VAL A 8 6.76 -20.82 11.53
N ARG A 9 5.78 -21.05 12.41
CA ARG A 9 4.38 -21.19 12.02
C ARG A 9 3.89 -19.93 11.29
N ALA A 10 3.97 -18.75 11.92
CA ALA A 10 3.44 -17.53 11.30
C ALA A 10 4.17 -17.22 9.99
N CYS A 11 5.51 -17.35 9.97
CA CYS A 11 6.33 -17.15 8.78
C CYS A 11 5.98 -18.09 7.62
N THR A 12 5.48 -19.30 7.91
CA THR A 12 5.00 -20.23 6.89
C THR A 12 3.54 -20.01 6.50
N GLU A 13 2.67 -19.62 7.45
CA GLU A 13 1.24 -19.40 7.20
C GLU A 13 1.01 -18.14 6.35
N HIS A 14 1.72 -17.04 6.64
CA HIS A 14 1.52 -15.77 5.93
C HIS A 14 1.62 -15.89 4.41
N PRO A 15 2.72 -16.40 3.80
CA PRO A 15 2.82 -16.46 2.34
C PRO A 15 1.77 -17.37 1.69
N ILE A 16 1.35 -18.45 2.37
CA ILE A 16 0.29 -19.35 1.87
C ILE A 16 -1.05 -18.63 1.83
N LEU A 17 -1.43 -17.99 2.94
CA LEU A 17 -2.70 -17.27 3.05
C LEU A 17 -2.70 -15.99 2.20
N GLU A 18 -1.55 -15.33 2.07
CA GLU A 18 -1.38 -14.16 1.22
C GLU A 18 -1.57 -14.52 -0.26
N ASN A 19 -1.02 -15.66 -0.71
CA ASN A 19 -1.27 -16.16 -2.05
C ASN A 19 -2.76 -16.46 -2.31
N ASN A 20 -3.50 -16.94 -1.30
CA ASN A 20 -4.95 -17.12 -1.42
C ASN A 20 -5.67 -15.77 -1.54
N ARG A 21 -5.34 -14.77 -0.70
CA ARG A 21 -5.89 -13.41 -0.80
C ARG A 21 -5.63 -12.77 -2.16
N VAL A 22 -4.47 -13.01 -2.77
CA VAL A 22 -4.17 -12.54 -4.14
C VAL A 22 -5.11 -13.19 -5.15
N ARG A 23 -5.39 -14.49 -5.04
CA ARG A 23 -6.34 -15.18 -5.94
C ARG A 23 -7.77 -14.66 -5.76
N GLU A 24 -8.19 -14.41 -4.52
CA GLU A 24 -9.49 -13.81 -4.21
C GLU A 24 -9.60 -12.40 -4.78
N MET A 25 -8.57 -11.56 -4.61
CA MET A 25 -8.51 -10.21 -5.19
C MET A 25 -8.62 -10.25 -6.72
N LEU A 26 -7.89 -11.17 -7.38
CA LEU A 26 -7.97 -11.34 -8.83
C LEU A 26 -9.38 -11.73 -9.27
N ALA A 27 -10.06 -12.63 -8.55
CA ALA A 27 -11.43 -13.01 -8.86
C ALA A 27 -12.40 -11.82 -8.75
N LEU A 28 -12.26 -10.99 -7.70
CA LEU A 28 -13.06 -9.76 -7.55
C LEU A 28 -12.82 -8.77 -8.70
N MET A 29 -11.55 -8.57 -9.08
CA MET A 29 -11.20 -7.68 -10.20
C MET A 29 -11.76 -8.18 -11.53
N GLN A 30 -11.78 -9.50 -11.76
CA GLN A 30 -12.36 -10.09 -12.96
C GLN A 30 -13.88 -9.92 -13.02
N ILE A 31 -14.58 -9.98 -11.88
CA ILE A 31 -16.02 -9.73 -11.82
C ILE A 31 -16.32 -8.25 -12.04
N ALA A 32 -15.50 -7.36 -11.47
CA ALA A 32 -15.67 -5.91 -11.58
C ALA A 32 -15.34 -5.34 -12.98
N ASP A 33 -14.84 -6.15 -13.92
CA ASP A 33 -14.49 -5.72 -15.28
C ASP A 33 -15.75 -5.26 -16.05
N GLY A 34 -16.05 -3.96 -15.94
CA GLY A 34 -17.21 -3.31 -16.56
C GLY A 34 -18.37 -2.96 -15.62
N GLU A 35 -18.31 -3.31 -14.33
CA GLU A 35 -19.37 -3.02 -13.36
C GLU A 35 -18.85 -2.25 -12.14
N GLU A 36 -19.48 -1.11 -11.83
CA GLU A 36 -19.23 -0.37 -10.60
C GLU A 36 -20.05 -0.94 -9.44
N ASP A 37 -19.52 -1.97 -8.77
CA ASP A 37 -20.13 -2.54 -7.57
C ASP A 37 -19.38 -2.09 -6.29
N ALA A 38 -20.10 -1.38 -5.42
CA ALA A 38 -19.59 -0.99 -4.11
C ALA A 38 -19.27 -2.19 -3.20
N ALA A 39 -20.03 -3.29 -3.29
CA ALA A 39 -19.79 -4.49 -2.50
C ALA A 39 -18.47 -5.17 -2.88
N LEU A 40 -18.14 -5.24 -4.17
CA LEU A 40 -16.86 -5.78 -4.64
C LEU A 40 -15.68 -4.94 -4.14
N ARG A 41 -15.82 -3.61 -4.11
CA ARG A 41 -14.78 -2.71 -3.57
C ARG A 41 -14.59 -2.88 -2.06
N VAL A 42 -15.68 -3.02 -1.30
CA VAL A 42 -15.62 -3.30 0.13
C VAL A 42 -14.91 -4.63 0.39
N GLU A 43 -15.24 -5.66 -0.37
CA GLU A 43 -14.62 -6.98 -0.21
C GLU A 43 -13.14 -6.97 -0.60
N ALA A 44 -12.77 -6.29 -1.69
CA ALA A 44 -11.37 -6.07 -2.06
C ALA A 44 -10.61 -5.31 -0.97
N GLY A 45 -11.25 -4.30 -0.37
CA GLY A 45 -10.71 -3.55 0.77
C GLY A 45 -10.45 -4.43 1.99
N ARG A 46 -11.38 -5.33 2.33
CA ARG A 46 -11.22 -6.35 3.38
C ARG A 46 -9.97 -7.19 3.18
N LEU A 47 -9.73 -7.67 1.94
CA LEU A 47 -8.53 -8.46 1.63
C LEU A 47 -7.23 -7.69 1.86
N LEU A 48 -7.18 -6.40 1.58
CA LEU A 48 -6.00 -5.56 1.88
C LEU A 48 -5.79 -5.44 3.39
N LEU A 49 -6.84 -5.19 4.16
CA LEU A 49 -6.76 -5.08 5.62
C LEU A 49 -6.29 -6.39 6.26
N GLU A 50 -6.77 -7.53 5.78
CA GLU A 50 -6.32 -8.84 6.27
C GLU A 50 -4.88 -9.17 5.91
N SER A 51 -4.45 -8.76 4.72
CA SER A 51 -3.05 -8.84 4.32
C SER A 51 -2.17 -8.02 5.26
N HIS A 52 -2.57 -6.78 5.56
CA HIS A 52 -1.86 -5.90 6.50
C HIS A 52 -1.81 -6.48 7.91
N ALA A 53 -2.94 -6.92 8.47
CA ALA A 53 -2.99 -7.53 9.80
C ALA A 53 -2.15 -8.82 9.88
N SER A 54 -2.13 -9.62 8.81
CA SER A 54 -1.25 -10.79 8.74
C SER A 54 0.23 -10.40 8.71
N TYR A 55 0.59 -9.27 8.13
CA TYR A 55 1.97 -8.79 8.05
C TYR A 55 2.40 -8.10 9.35
N SER A 56 1.59 -7.17 9.86
CA SER A 56 1.88 -6.41 11.08
C SER A 56 1.70 -7.27 12.32
N ASP A 57 0.51 -7.84 12.55
CA ASP A 57 0.18 -8.47 13.84
C ASP A 57 0.69 -9.91 13.94
N ARG A 58 0.60 -10.70 12.86
CA ARG A 58 0.99 -12.13 12.92
C ARG A 58 2.48 -12.36 12.71
N LEU A 59 3.10 -11.60 11.82
CA LEU A 59 4.55 -11.72 11.55
C LEU A 59 5.40 -10.76 12.39
N ASP A 60 4.80 -9.77 13.05
CA ASP A 60 5.52 -8.74 13.79
C ASP A 60 6.51 -7.98 12.88
N LEU A 61 6.12 -7.75 11.62
CA LEU A 61 6.90 -7.01 10.61
C LEU A 61 6.35 -5.59 10.38
N GLY A 62 5.29 -5.22 11.09
CA GLY A 62 4.63 -3.93 10.97
C GLY A 62 5.51 -2.77 11.40
N ALA A 63 5.03 -1.56 11.13
CA ALA A 63 5.63 -0.32 11.62
C ALA A 63 4.54 0.62 12.10
N PRO A 64 4.70 1.29 13.25
CA PRO A 64 3.68 2.18 13.80
C PRO A 64 3.19 3.22 12.80
N GLU A 65 4.08 3.74 11.97
CA GLU A 65 3.79 4.75 10.95
C GLU A 65 2.83 4.21 9.87
N THR A 66 3.11 3.03 9.32
CA THR A 66 2.24 2.43 8.29
C THR A 66 0.92 1.93 8.88
N ASP A 67 0.97 1.38 10.09
CA ASP A 67 -0.22 0.89 10.79
C ASP A 67 -1.17 2.05 11.12
N GLU A 68 -0.65 3.23 11.45
CA GLU A 68 -1.45 4.43 11.69
C GLU A 68 -2.18 4.91 10.44
N ILE A 69 -1.52 4.91 9.27
CA ILE A 69 -2.20 5.25 8.01
C ILE A 69 -3.34 4.26 7.74
N VAL A 70 -3.12 2.96 7.90
CA VAL A 70 -4.17 1.95 7.66
C VAL A 70 -5.33 2.12 8.64
N LYS A 71 -5.07 2.43 9.91
CA LYS A 71 -6.11 2.72 10.91
C LYS A 71 -6.94 3.94 10.54
N LEU A 72 -6.30 5.02 10.10
CA LEU A 72 -6.99 6.25 9.70
C LEU A 72 -7.85 6.04 8.44
N VAL A 73 -7.35 5.28 7.46
CA VAL A 73 -8.13 4.89 6.27
C VAL A 73 -9.35 4.06 6.66
N LEU A 74 -9.19 3.09 7.56
CA LEU A 74 -10.29 2.26 8.06
C LEU A 74 -11.34 3.09 8.82
N ALA A 75 -10.90 4.10 9.58
CA ALA A 75 -11.79 4.97 10.34
C ALA A 75 -12.65 5.88 9.46
N GLU A 76 -12.17 6.26 8.27
CA GLU A 76 -12.93 7.03 7.29
C GLU A 76 -13.94 6.17 6.53
N GLY A 77 -13.57 4.94 6.18
CA GLY A 77 -14.49 3.92 5.69
C GLY A 77 -15.10 4.11 4.29
N PRO A 78 -15.86 3.11 3.81
CA PRO A 78 -16.42 3.07 2.45
C PRO A 78 -17.42 4.19 2.14
N GLU A 79 -18.09 4.73 3.15
CA GLU A 79 -18.99 5.88 3.06
C GLU A 79 -18.28 7.13 2.53
N ASN A 80 -16.96 7.23 2.79
CA ASN A 80 -16.08 8.29 2.32
C ASN A 80 -15.20 7.83 1.13
N GLY A 81 -15.53 6.70 0.50
CA GLY A 81 -14.80 6.19 -0.66
C GLY A 81 -13.46 5.55 -0.34
N LEU A 82 -13.19 5.22 0.93
CA LEU A 82 -11.97 4.52 1.38
C LEU A 82 -12.32 3.09 1.79
N TYR A 83 -11.82 2.09 1.05
CA TYR A 83 -12.26 0.71 1.22
C TYR A 83 -11.29 -0.13 2.06
N GLY A 84 -10.02 0.23 2.09
CA GLY A 84 -8.99 -0.46 2.88
C GLY A 84 -7.59 -0.13 2.41
N GLY A 85 -6.59 -0.60 3.15
CA GLY A 85 -5.19 -0.40 2.77
C GLY A 85 -4.24 -1.38 3.42
N ARG A 86 -3.03 -1.47 2.86
CA ARG A 86 -1.94 -2.31 3.37
C ARG A 86 -0.58 -1.70 3.15
N ILE A 87 0.37 -2.07 4.01
CA ILE A 87 1.79 -1.84 3.74
C ILE A 87 2.23 -2.53 2.44
N THR A 88 3.08 -1.86 1.67
CA THR A 88 3.70 -2.38 0.45
C THR A 88 5.21 -2.15 0.46
N GLY A 89 5.96 -3.03 -0.21
CA GLY A 89 7.42 -3.04 -0.20
C GLY A 89 8.00 -3.98 0.87
N GLY A 90 9.23 -3.69 1.31
CA GLY A 90 10.00 -4.56 2.19
C GLY A 90 9.60 -4.56 3.67
N GLY A 91 8.78 -3.61 4.12
CA GLY A 91 8.42 -3.44 5.53
C GLY A 91 9.18 -2.34 6.26
N SER A 92 8.99 -2.31 7.59
CA SER A 92 9.65 -1.36 8.50
C SER A 92 9.39 0.11 8.18
N GLY A 93 8.16 0.41 7.78
CA GLY A 93 7.71 1.73 7.32
C GLY A 93 7.50 1.76 5.81
N GLY A 94 7.63 2.95 5.22
CA GLY A 94 7.51 3.15 3.78
C GLY A 94 6.10 3.51 3.34
N THR A 95 5.51 2.73 2.45
CA THR A 95 4.30 3.11 1.70
C THR A 95 3.12 2.22 2.07
N VAL A 96 1.95 2.83 2.18
CA VAL A 96 0.66 2.13 2.26
C VAL A 96 -0.06 2.26 0.92
N CYS A 97 -0.48 1.14 0.36
CA CYS A 97 -1.39 1.11 -0.77
C CYS A 97 -2.83 1.17 -0.25
N VAL A 98 -3.60 2.13 -0.71
CA VAL A 98 -5.00 2.37 -0.30
C VAL A 98 -5.91 2.11 -1.49
N LEU A 99 -6.92 1.26 -1.31
CA LEU A 99 -8.00 1.10 -2.26
C LEU A 99 -9.07 2.17 -1.99
N CYS A 100 -9.29 3.03 -2.97
CA CYS A 100 -10.22 4.14 -2.86
C CYS A 100 -10.94 4.41 -4.17
N ASP A 101 -12.07 5.10 -4.05
CA ASP A 101 -12.75 5.80 -5.13
C ASP A 101 -12.20 7.22 -5.17
N LEU A 102 -11.43 7.55 -6.21
CA LEU A 102 -10.69 8.83 -6.29
C LEU A 102 -11.60 10.05 -6.25
N GLU A 103 -12.79 9.97 -6.85
CA GLU A 103 -13.73 11.11 -6.88
C GLU A 103 -14.36 11.35 -5.52
N ARG A 104 -14.67 10.28 -4.78
CA ARG A 104 -15.33 10.38 -3.46
C ARG A 104 -14.36 10.57 -2.30
N SER A 105 -13.11 10.15 -2.45
CA SER A 105 -12.16 10.06 -1.33
C SER A 105 -11.27 11.27 -1.13
N GLU A 106 -11.28 12.29 -2.00
CA GLU A 106 -10.36 13.44 -1.91
C GLU A 106 -10.39 14.13 -0.53
N ALA A 107 -11.59 14.43 -0.03
CA ALA A 107 -11.76 15.06 1.28
C ALA A 107 -11.34 14.14 2.43
N ALA A 108 -11.57 12.84 2.30
CA ALA A 108 -11.21 11.84 3.30
C ALA A 108 -9.69 11.62 3.36
N LEU A 109 -9.04 11.49 2.21
CA LEU A 109 -7.58 11.40 2.10
C LEU A 109 -6.92 12.64 2.71
N THR A 110 -7.47 13.83 2.46
CA THR A 110 -6.96 15.07 3.08
C THR A 110 -7.01 15.01 4.61
N ARG A 111 -8.11 14.51 5.19
CA ARG A 111 -8.23 14.32 6.65
C ARG A 111 -7.27 13.26 7.17
N VAL A 112 -7.13 12.13 6.47
CA VAL A 112 -6.16 11.07 6.83
C VAL A 112 -4.74 11.63 6.89
N LEU A 113 -4.31 12.38 5.86
CA LEU A 113 -2.96 12.96 5.81
C LEU A 113 -2.73 13.98 6.92
N ALA A 114 -3.70 14.86 7.17
CA ALA A 114 -3.61 15.87 8.22
C ALA A 114 -3.59 15.25 9.63
N GLU A 115 -4.44 14.25 9.89
CA GLU A 115 -4.48 13.57 11.17
C GLU A 115 -3.23 12.71 11.39
N TYR A 116 -2.71 12.07 10.33
CA TYR A 116 -1.44 11.36 10.38
C TYR A 116 -0.27 12.29 10.77
N GLU A 117 -0.15 13.44 10.12
CA GLU A 117 0.89 14.43 10.42
C GLU A 117 0.77 14.94 11.86
N LYS A 118 -0.45 15.24 12.30
CA LYS A 118 -0.72 15.66 13.68
C LYS A 118 -0.32 14.61 14.72
N ARG A 119 -0.56 13.32 14.45
CA ARG A 119 -0.26 12.22 15.39
C ARG A 119 1.20 11.81 15.42
N THR A 120 1.89 11.90 14.28
CA THR A 120 3.25 11.37 14.13
C THR A 120 4.33 12.44 14.05
N GLY A 121 3.97 13.68 13.70
CA GLY A 121 4.91 14.75 13.35
C GLY A 121 5.59 14.54 11.99
N LEU A 122 5.17 13.55 11.21
CA LEU A 122 5.73 13.20 9.90
C LEU A 122 4.80 13.66 8.78
N VAL A 123 5.35 14.28 7.75
CA VAL A 123 4.58 14.73 6.57
C VAL A 123 4.42 13.57 5.58
N PRO A 124 3.21 13.03 5.36
CA PRO A 124 2.99 11.96 4.41
C PRO A 124 2.97 12.49 2.97
N ARG A 125 3.35 11.65 2.01
CA ARG A 125 3.24 11.96 0.57
C ARG A 125 2.17 11.09 -0.07
N LEU A 126 1.18 11.73 -0.69
CA LEU A 126 0.21 11.04 -1.55
C LEU A 126 0.80 10.83 -2.95
N ILE A 127 0.72 9.61 -3.44
CA ILE A 127 1.04 9.23 -4.82
C ILE A 127 -0.21 8.56 -5.39
N ALA A 128 -0.72 9.07 -6.51
CA ALA A 128 -1.94 8.58 -7.14
C ALA A 128 -1.77 8.41 -8.66
N GLY A 129 -2.64 7.60 -9.26
CA GLY A 129 -2.61 7.27 -10.68
C GLY A 129 -1.64 6.15 -11.04
N THR A 130 -1.53 5.87 -12.34
CA THR A 130 -0.61 4.88 -12.90
C THR A 130 0.41 5.57 -13.80
N SER A 131 1.55 4.92 -14.02
CA SER A 131 2.56 5.38 -14.97
C SER A 131 2.86 4.30 -16.00
N PRO A 132 3.28 4.67 -17.22
CA PRO A 132 3.69 3.68 -18.20
C PRO A 132 4.97 2.95 -17.79
N GLY A 133 5.11 1.70 -18.24
CA GLY A 133 6.30 0.90 -17.97
C GLY A 133 7.57 1.40 -18.68
N ALA A 134 8.72 0.83 -18.31
CA ALA A 134 10.04 1.25 -18.80
C ALA A 134 10.18 1.27 -20.34
N LEU A 135 9.40 0.47 -21.06
CA LEU A 135 9.42 0.41 -22.52
C LEU A 135 8.73 1.60 -23.21
N GLN A 136 7.99 2.44 -22.49
CA GLN A 136 7.41 3.64 -23.09
C GLN A 136 8.49 4.64 -23.50
N PHE A 137 9.59 4.72 -22.74
CA PHE A 137 10.71 5.58 -23.03
C PHE A 137 11.79 4.79 -23.77
N ARG A 138 12.19 5.27 -24.96
CA ARG A 138 13.32 4.68 -25.69
C ARG A 138 14.61 4.79 -24.87
N VAL A 139 15.56 3.88 -25.11
CA VAL A 139 16.88 3.91 -24.47
C VAL A 139 17.50 5.30 -24.63
N ARG A 140 17.72 5.98 -23.51
CA ARG A 140 18.44 7.25 -23.47
C ARG A 140 19.91 6.96 -23.18
N HIS A 141 20.74 7.07 -24.20
CA HIS A 141 22.19 7.03 -24.00
C HIS A 141 22.60 8.30 -23.26
N LEU A 142 22.98 8.17 -21.99
CA LEU A 142 23.65 9.25 -21.28
C LEU A 142 25.04 9.37 -21.89
N GLY A 143 25.30 10.48 -22.59
CA GLY A 143 26.64 10.78 -23.10
C GLY A 143 27.64 10.82 -21.94
N ALA A 144 28.91 10.51 -22.21
CA ALA A 144 29.98 10.65 -21.23
C ALA A 144 29.92 12.06 -20.62
N LEU A 145 30.00 12.15 -19.28
CA LEU A 145 30.20 13.41 -18.60
C LEU A 145 31.45 14.06 -19.21
N GLN A 146 31.29 15.21 -19.86
CA GLN A 146 32.44 16.03 -20.22
C GLN A 146 33.03 16.56 -18.92
N ASP A 147 34.13 15.97 -18.49
CA ASP A 147 35.01 16.58 -17.50
C ASP A 147 35.63 17.84 -18.11
N GLY A 148 35.27 19.01 -17.57
CA GLY A 148 35.93 20.30 -17.82
C GLY A 148 35.01 21.35 -18.46
N ALA A 149 34.97 22.61 -18.03
CA ALA A 149 35.82 23.33 -17.09
C ALA A 149 35.05 24.53 -16.54
N ALA A 150 35.35 24.89 -15.28
CA ALA A 150 35.16 26.26 -14.82
C ALA A 150 35.94 27.19 -15.76
N GLN A 151 35.26 28.17 -16.36
CA GLN A 151 35.88 29.38 -16.86
C GLN A 151 35.23 30.57 -16.16
N ALA A 152 36.12 31.43 -15.67
CA ALA A 152 35.91 32.59 -14.81
C ALA A 152 35.13 33.73 -15.50
#